data_AF-A0A0Q6DRB5-F1
#
_entry.id   AF-A0A0Q6DRB5-F1
#
_cell.length_a   1.000
_cell.length_b   1.000
_cell.length_c   1.000
_cell.angle_alpha   90.00
_cell.angle_beta   90.00
_cell.angle_gamma   90.00
#
_symmetry.space_group_name_H-M   'P 1'
#
loop_
_entity.id
_entity.type
_entity.pdbx_description
1 polymer ?
#
loop_
_entity_poly.entity_id
_entity_poly.type
_entity_poly.pdbx_seq_one_letter_code
_entity_poly.pdbx_strand_id
1 'polypeptide(L)'
;MSALAASLPFSAFLAPVVTIGAEASSEVFAREALLDRAMGPMRRRKASEALRRGRLPSKGLALSARAEDGTLLGTVRLWDVAAGDGGTPSLLLGPLAVEPTLNGAGIGSALMRRAIAEAQWRGHRSILLVGDPDYYRRFGFSAEPAAGLAMPGPFERHRMLGLELAEGALAGAAGLIRPTGRRAFNPAAKRPRAASGAANGASF
;
A
#
# COMPACT_ATOMS: atom_id res chain seq x y z
N MET A 1 -53.59 -3.57 -30.80
CA MET A 1 -52.14 -3.46 -31.10
C MET A 1 -51.52 -2.63 -30.00
N SER A 2 -50.97 -3.29 -28.98
CA SER A 2 -50.48 -2.67 -27.74
C SER A 2 -49.09 -2.06 -27.93
N ALA A 3 -48.94 -0.77 -27.63
CA ALA A 3 -47.64 -0.12 -27.59
C ALA A 3 -46.98 -0.40 -26.23
N LEU A 4 -45.88 -1.15 -26.24
CA LEU A 4 -45.06 -1.41 -25.08
C LEU A 4 -44.29 -0.13 -24.72
N ALA A 5 -44.65 0.50 -23.60
CA ALA A 5 -43.90 1.60 -23.03
C ALA A 5 -42.55 1.08 -22.52
N ALA A 6 -41.46 1.57 -23.10
CA ALA A 6 -40.10 1.26 -22.70
C ALA A 6 -39.86 1.73 -21.25
N SER A 7 -39.59 0.78 -20.36
CA SER A 7 -39.14 1.05 -19.01
C SER A 7 -37.63 1.22 -19.00
N LEU A 8 -37.16 2.44 -18.79
CA LEU A 8 -35.94 2.73 -18.02
C LEU A 8 -36.15 4.09 -17.33
N PRO A 9 -35.58 4.25 -16.12
CA PRO A 9 -34.28 4.89 -16.15
C PRO A 9 -33.21 4.02 -15.48
N PHE A 10 -32.13 3.88 -16.23
CA PHE A 10 -30.79 3.62 -15.73
C PHE A 10 -30.55 4.59 -14.57
N SER A 11 -30.53 4.08 -13.34
CA SER A 11 -30.13 4.88 -12.18
C SER A 11 -28.64 5.16 -12.35
N ALA A 12 -28.33 6.26 -13.02
CA ALA A 12 -26.98 6.78 -13.15
C ALA A 12 -26.54 7.18 -11.74
N PHE A 13 -25.90 6.26 -11.03
CA PHE A 13 -25.06 6.61 -9.90
C PHE A 13 -23.97 7.53 -10.44
N LEU A 14 -24.20 8.84 -10.33
CA LEU A 14 -23.15 9.83 -10.52
C LEU A 14 -22.06 9.49 -9.51
N ALA A 15 -20.92 9.02 -10.01
CA ALA A 15 -19.75 8.84 -9.16
C ALA A 15 -19.44 10.19 -8.51
N PRO A 16 -19.21 10.24 -7.19
CA PRO A 16 -18.92 11.50 -6.52
C PRO A 16 -17.69 12.14 -7.16
N VAL A 17 -17.72 13.46 -7.33
CA VAL A 17 -16.54 14.22 -7.72
C VAL A 17 -15.53 14.05 -6.58
N VAL A 18 -14.36 13.47 -6.90
CA VAL A 18 -13.30 13.24 -5.93
C VAL A 18 -12.03 13.97 -6.31
N THR A 19 -11.41 14.59 -5.30
CA THR A 19 -10.07 15.16 -5.43
C THR A 19 -9.05 14.18 -4.87
N ILE A 20 -8.04 13.83 -5.67
CA ILE A 20 -6.93 12.96 -5.25
C ILE A 20 -5.68 13.82 -5.06
N GLY A 21 -5.04 13.69 -3.91
CA GLY A 21 -3.80 14.39 -3.61
C GLY A 21 -3.00 13.72 -2.50
N ALA A 22 -1.93 14.39 -2.09
CA ALA A 22 -1.12 13.95 -0.95
C ALA A 22 -1.99 13.82 0.31
N GLU A 23 -1.74 12.78 1.10
CA GLU A 23 -2.35 12.61 2.41
C GLU A 23 -1.90 13.73 3.36
N ALA A 24 -2.85 14.32 4.08
CA ALA A 24 -2.59 15.34 5.09
C ALA A 24 -2.42 14.69 6.47
N SER A 25 -1.61 15.31 7.33
CA SER A 25 -1.37 14.81 8.70
C SER A 25 -2.63 14.74 9.56
N SER A 26 -3.61 15.62 9.31
CA SER A 26 -4.92 15.61 9.97
C SER A 26 -5.77 14.38 9.62
N GLU A 27 -5.50 13.70 8.51
CA GLU A 27 -6.27 12.55 8.04
C GLU A 27 -5.91 11.24 8.74
N VAL A 28 -4.91 11.24 9.62
CA VAL A 28 -4.41 10.01 10.24
C VAL A 28 -5.53 9.22 10.92
N PHE A 29 -6.39 9.88 11.68
CA PHE A 29 -7.51 9.23 12.35
C PHE A 29 -8.59 8.74 11.37
N ALA A 30 -8.99 9.60 10.42
CA ALA A 30 -9.99 9.26 9.40
C ALA A 30 -9.54 8.07 8.54
N ARG A 31 -8.25 8.03 8.18
CA ARG A 31 -7.64 6.94 7.42
C ARG A 31 -7.68 5.62 8.18
N GLU A 32 -7.31 5.61 9.46
CA GLU A 32 -7.38 4.37 10.25
C GLU A 32 -8.83 3.88 10.40
N ALA A 33 -9.79 4.79 10.63
CA ALA A 33 -11.21 4.45 10.69
C ALA A 33 -11.73 3.87 9.36
N LEU A 34 -11.34 4.47 8.23
CA LEU A 34 -11.64 3.96 6.90
C LEU A 34 -11.06 2.55 6.69
N LEU A 35 -9.80 2.34 7.06
CA LEU A 35 -9.14 1.03 6.93
C LEU A 35 -9.83 -0.04 7.77
N ASP A 36 -10.28 0.30 8.98
CA ASP A 36 -10.99 -0.61 9.85
C ASP A 36 -12.36 -1.01 9.26
N ARG A 37 -13.11 -0.05 8.71
CA ARG A 37 -14.38 -0.32 8.00
C ARG A 37 -14.19 -1.15 6.74
N ALA A 38 -13.19 -0.82 5.91
CA ALA A 38 -13.02 -1.42 4.58
C ALA A 38 -12.30 -2.79 4.60
N MET A 39 -11.40 -3.03 5.56
CA MET A 39 -10.55 -4.23 5.57
C MET A 39 -10.77 -5.14 6.77
N GLY A 40 -11.54 -4.69 7.77
CA GLY A 40 -11.84 -5.43 8.98
C GLY A 40 -10.68 -5.52 9.99
N PRO A 41 -10.94 -6.09 11.18
CA PRO A 41 -10.04 -6.04 12.34
C PRO A 41 -8.74 -6.84 12.15
N MET A 42 -8.75 -7.86 11.28
CA MET A 42 -7.58 -8.70 11.03
C MET A 42 -6.54 -8.07 10.09
N ARG A 43 -6.82 -6.89 9.51
CA ARG A 43 -5.90 -6.24 8.55
C ARG A 43 -4.48 -6.08 9.10
N ARG A 44 -4.34 -5.84 10.41
CA ARG A 44 -3.06 -5.62 11.10
C ARG A 44 -2.19 -6.87 11.21
N ARG A 45 -2.74 -8.06 10.92
CA ARG A 45 -2.03 -9.36 10.96
C ARG A 45 -1.44 -9.77 9.61
N LYS A 46 -1.74 -9.04 8.53
CA LYS A 46 -1.23 -9.37 7.18
C LYS A 46 0.30 -9.23 7.15
N ALA A 47 0.98 -10.12 6.42
CA ALA A 47 2.45 -10.09 6.27
C ALA A 47 2.96 -8.73 5.77
N SER A 48 2.19 -8.04 4.91
CA SER A 48 2.52 -6.70 4.42
C SER A 48 2.57 -5.64 5.53
N GLU A 49 1.86 -5.81 6.64
CA GLU A 49 1.96 -4.90 7.79
C GLU A 49 3.30 -5.04 8.53
N ALA A 50 3.92 -6.22 8.51
CA ALA A 50 5.25 -6.41 9.09
C ALA A 50 6.31 -5.56 8.37
N LEU A 51 6.19 -5.42 7.05
CA LEU A 51 7.09 -4.58 6.24
C LEU A 51 6.90 -3.07 6.50
N ARG A 52 5.74 -2.67 7.00
CA ARG A 52 5.36 -1.25 7.22
C ARG A 52 5.66 -0.75 8.63
N ARG A 53 5.76 -1.67 9.59
CA ARG A 53 5.84 -1.36 11.03
C ARG A 53 7.01 -0.43 11.34
N GLY A 54 6.71 0.70 12.00
CA GLY A 54 7.71 1.68 12.44
C GLY A 54 8.36 2.46 11.29
N ARG A 55 7.76 2.45 10.09
CA ARG A 55 8.26 3.16 8.92
C ARG A 55 7.28 4.21 8.43
N LEU A 56 7.79 5.11 7.61
CA LEU A 56 7.00 6.09 6.87
C LEU A 56 6.74 5.56 5.46
N PRO A 57 5.61 5.93 4.84
CA PRO A 57 5.40 5.71 3.42
C PRO A 57 6.52 6.33 2.58
N SER A 58 6.71 5.80 1.38
CA SER A 58 7.64 6.38 0.41
C SER A 58 7.26 7.83 0.11
N LYS A 59 8.26 8.67 -0.18
CA LYS A 59 8.10 10.13 -0.18
C LYS A 59 7.12 10.54 -1.28
N GLY A 60 6.02 11.16 -0.90
CA GLY A 60 4.97 11.61 -1.83
C GLY A 60 4.06 10.50 -2.35
N LEU A 61 4.14 9.29 -1.79
CA LEU A 61 3.33 8.12 -2.17
C LEU A 61 2.37 7.67 -1.07
N ALA A 62 1.88 8.64 -0.29
CA ALA A 62 0.70 8.50 0.54
C ALA A 62 -0.37 9.44 -0.03
N LEU A 63 -1.43 8.85 -0.57
CA LEU A 63 -2.47 9.57 -1.28
C LEU A 63 -3.84 9.34 -0.65
N SER A 64 -4.68 10.36 -0.74
CA SER A 64 -6.05 10.39 -0.26
C SER A 64 -6.99 10.83 -1.37
N ALA A 65 -8.15 10.19 -1.46
CA ALA A 65 -9.29 10.66 -2.25
C ALA A 65 -10.30 11.32 -1.31
N ARG A 66 -10.73 12.54 -1.65
CA ARG A 66 -11.63 13.35 -0.82
C ARG A 66 -12.87 13.76 -1.59
N ALA A 67 -13.99 13.86 -0.89
CA ALA A 67 -15.16 14.61 -1.34
C ALA A 67 -14.86 16.13 -1.35
N GLU A 68 -15.79 16.92 -1.91
CA GLU A 68 -15.68 18.38 -1.94
C GLU A 68 -15.65 19.03 -0.55
N ASP A 69 -16.34 18.43 0.42
CA ASP A 69 -16.34 18.88 1.83
C ASP A 69 -15.08 18.46 2.61
N GLY A 70 -14.14 17.79 1.94
CA GLY A 70 -12.89 17.30 2.54
C GLY A 70 -13.00 15.92 3.18
N THR A 71 -14.17 15.28 3.18
CA THR A 71 -14.35 13.92 3.73
C THR A 71 -13.44 12.93 3.02
N LEU A 72 -12.69 12.13 3.80
CA LEU A 72 -11.82 11.08 3.27
C LEU A 72 -12.66 9.90 2.76
N LEU A 73 -12.62 9.66 1.45
CA LEU A 73 -13.35 8.58 0.77
C LEU A 73 -12.46 7.41 0.36
N GLY A 74 -11.14 7.59 0.33
CA GLY A 74 -10.22 6.55 -0.08
C GLY A 74 -8.77 6.88 0.23
N THR A 75 -7.92 5.87 0.31
CA THR A 75 -6.48 6.02 0.55
C THR A 75 -5.68 4.96 -0.19
N VAL A 76 -4.48 5.33 -0.65
CA VAL A 76 -3.46 4.38 -1.10
C VAL A 76 -2.09 4.82 -0.61
N ARG A 77 -1.28 3.86 -0.13
CA ARG A 77 0.10 4.10 0.30
C ARG A 77 1.07 3.14 -0.38
N LEU A 78 2.30 3.59 -0.61
CA LEU A 78 3.39 2.77 -1.11
C LEU A 78 4.59 2.88 -0.16
N TRP A 79 5.34 1.80 -0.03
CA TRP A 79 6.41 1.66 0.96
C TRP A 79 7.68 1.18 0.30
N ASP A 80 8.83 1.79 0.61
CA ASP A 80 10.09 1.32 0.04
C ASP A 80 10.45 -0.06 0.61
N VAL A 81 10.73 -0.99 -0.30
CA VAL A 81 11.18 -2.36 -0.01
C VAL A 81 12.35 -2.74 -0.92
N ALA A 82 13.02 -3.82 -0.56
CA ALA A 82 13.90 -4.57 -1.45
C ALA A 82 13.18 -5.84 -1.90
N ALA A 83 13.15 -6.08 -3.21
CA ALA A 83 12.60 -7.27 -3.84
C ALA A 83 13.65 -8.38 -3.86
N GLY A 84 13.50 -9.35 -2.96
CA GLY A 84 14.37 -10.51 -2.90
C GLY A 84 15.70 -10.27 -2.18
N ASP A 85 16.54 -11.31 -2.18
CA ASP A 85 17.81 -11.34 -1.47
C ASP A 85 18.89 -10.50 -2.17
N GLY A 86 18.76 -10.27 -3.49
CA GLY A 86 19.63 -9.39 -4.28
C GLY A 86 19.44 -7.89 -3.99
N GLY A 87 18.44 -7.51 -3.19
CA GLY A 87 18.29 -6.12 -2.74
C GLY A 87 17.67 -5.17 -3.76
N THR A 88 17.05 -5.68 -4.84
CA THR A 88 16.47 -4.86 -5.91
C THR A 88 15.47 -3.83 -5.37
N PRO A 89 15.70 -2.52 -5.53
CA PRO A 89 14.79 -1.50 -5.01
C PRO A 89 13.39 -1.59 -5.65
N SER A 90 12.36 -1.60 -4.81
CA SER A 90 10.96 -1.69 -5.25
C SER A 90 10.03 -0.97 -4.27
N LEU A 91 8.76 -0.87 -4.64
CA LEU A 91 7.68 -0.39 -3.78
C LEU A 91 6.75 -1.53 -3.40
N LEU A 92 6.27 -1.55 -2.16
CA LEU A 92 5.14 -2.38 -1.75
C LEU A 92 3.88 -1.51 -1.69
N LEU A 93 2.90 -1.82 -2.52
CA LEU A 93 1.61 -1.14 -2.51
C LEU A 93 0.73 -1.64 -1.38
N GLY A 94 0.09 -0.69 -0.73
CA GLY A 94 -1.00 -0.88 0.21
C GLY A 94 -0.75 -0.21 1.57
N PRO A 95 -1.80 -0.07 2.39
CA PRO A 95 -3.16 -0.46 2.07
C PRO A 95 -3.77 0.42 0.96
N LEU A 96 -4.66 -0.17 0.18
CA LEU A 96 -5.60 0.51 -0.71
C LEU A 96 -6.99 0.26 -0.12
N ALA A 97 -7.72 1.32 0.17
CA ALA A 97 -9.07 1.24 0.71
C ALA A 97 -9.94 2.37 0.17
N VAL A 98 -11.24 2.09 0.04
CA VAL A 98 -12.29 3.02 -0.37
C VAL A 98 -13.45 2.84 0.61
N GLU A 99 -14.20 3.91 0.85
CA GLU A 99 -15.41 3.84 1.67
C GLU A 99 -16.36 2.75 1.11
N PRO A 100 -16.76 1.74 1.90
CA PRO A 100 -17.49 0.58 1.39
C PRO A 100 -18.78 0.91 0.63
N THR A 101 -19.49 1.98 1.02
CA THR A 101 -20.71 2.45 0.34
C THR A 101 -20.45 3.00 -1.07
N LEU A 102 -19.18 3.25 -1.42
CA LEU A 102 -18.72 3.75 -2.72
C LEU A 102 -17.91 2.71 -3.50
N ASN A 103 -17.99 1.43 -3.11
CA ASN A 103 -17.42 0.34 -3.88
C ASN A 103 -17.99 0.33 -5.31
N GLY A 104 -17.13 0.12 -6.30
CA GLY A 104 -17.53 0.17 -7.72
C GLY A 104 -17.60 1.58 -8.32
N ALA A 105 -17.55 2.66 -7.53
CA ALA A 105 -17.61 4.04 -8.03
C ALA A 105 -16.31 4.56 -8.68
N GLY A 106 -15.33 3.68 -8.96
CA GLY A 106 -14.08 4.04 -9.66
C GLY A 106 -12.99 4.70 -8.82
N ILE A 107 -13.25 5.11 -7.57
CA ILE A 107 -12.28 5.79 -6.68
C ILE A 107 -10.99 4.99 -6.51
N GLY A 108 -11.10 3.68 -6.23
CA GLY A 108 -9.94 2.81 -6.07
C GLY A 108 -9.07 2.71 -7.33
N SER A 109 -9.71 2.70 -8.51
CA SER A 109 -9.00 2.72 -9.80
C SER A 109 -8.29 4.04 -10.03
N ALA A 110 -8.90 5.17 -9.67
CA ALA A 110 -8.29 6.49 -9.79
C ALA A 110 -7.08 6.63 -8.84
N LEU A 111 -7.20 6.17 -7.59
CA LEU A 111 -6.09 6.11 -6.63
C LEU A 111 -4.94 5.24 -7.13
N MET A 112 -5.24 4.05 -7.66
CA MET A 112 -4.23 3.15 -8.21
C MET A 112 -3.45 3.79 -9.36
N ARG A 113 -4.16 4.34 -10.37
CA ARG A 113 -3.52 5.01 -11.51
C ARG A 113 -2.68 6.19 -11.08
N ARG A 114 -3.17 7.02 -10.15
CA ARG A 114 -2.39 8.15 -9.62
C ARG A 114 -1.14 7.68 -8.88
N ALA A 115 -1.25 6.64 -8.06
CA ALA A 115 -0.12 6.08 -7.33
C ALA A 115 0.97 5.52 -8.26
N ILE A 116 0.58 4.80 -9.32
CA ILE A 116 1.50 4.27 -10.33
C ILE A 116 2.20 5.42 -11.06
N ALA A 117 1.44 6.42 -11.52
CA ALA A 117 2.00 7.58 -12.22
C ALA A 117 2.97 8.37 -11.33
N GLU A 118 2.64 8.60 -10.06
CA GLU A 118 3.53 9.25 -9.09
C GLU A 118 4.79 8.43 -8.83
N ALA A 119 4.67 7.11 -8.72
CA ALA A 119 5.82 6.23 -8.51
C ALA A 119 6.78 6.29 -9.71
N GLN A 120 6.23 6.22 -10.93
CA GLN A 120 7.01 6.32 -12.17
C GLN A 120 7.68 7.69 -12.30
N TRP A 121 6.94 8.79 -12.06
CA TRP A 121 7.48 10.15 -12.10
C TRP A 121 8.62 10.38 -11.10
N ARG A 122 8.58 9.70 -9.96
CA ARG A 122 9.63 9.74 -8.92
C ARG A 122 10.81 8.80 -9.20
N GLY A 123 10.81 8.10 -10.34
CA GLY A 123 11.90 7.21 -10.75
C GLY A 123 11.88 5.83 -10.10
N HIS A 124 10.77 5.41 -9.47
CA HIS A 124 10.65 4.03 -9.03
C HIS A 124 10.51 3.10 -10.25
N ARG A 125 11.09 1.90 -10.14
CA ARG A 125 11.21 0.97 -11.27
C ARG A 125 10.24 -0.20 -11.20
N SER A 126 9.67 -0.51 -10.03
CA SER A 126 8.71 -1.59 -9.87
C SER A 126 7.81 -1.39 -8.64
N ILE A 127 6.63 -2.02 -8.67
CA ILE A 127 5.66 -2.06 -7.58
C ILE A 127 5.24 -3.51 -7.36
N LEU A 128 5.21 -3.94 -6.11
CA LEU A 128 4.78 -5.24 -5.64
C LEU A 128 3.54 -5.13 -4.77
N LEU A 129 2.70 -6.16 -4.74
CA LEU A 129 1.58 -6.25 -3.79
C LEU A 129 1.16 -7.70 -3.52
N VAL A 130 0.36 -7.87 -2.47
CA VAL A 130 -0.41 -9.09 -2.23
C VAL A 130 -1.89 -8.77 -2.36
N GLY A 131 -2.56 -9.32 -3.38
CA GLY A 131 -3.90 -8.89 -3.78
C GLY A 131 -4.64 -9.86 -4.69
N ASP A 132 -5.82 -9.47 -5.17
CA ASP A 132 -6.63 -10.25 -6.11
C ASP A 132 -6.14 -10.04 -7.57
N PRO A 133 -5.61 -11.08 -8.24
CA PRO A 133 -5.10 -10.97 -9.62
C PRO A 133 -6.11 -10.37 -10.61
N ASP A 134 -7.39 -10.71 -10.49
CA ASP A 134 -8.43 -10.25 -11.43
C ASP A 134 -8.70 -8.75 -11.28
N TYR A 135 -8.60 -8.24 -10.06
CA TYR A 135 -8.69 -6.81 -9.80
C TYR A 135 -7.47 -6.04 -10.31
N TYR A 136 -6.27 -6.58 -10.11
CA TYR A 136 -5.02 -5.84 -10.34
C TYR A 136 -4.49 -5.94 -11.78
N ARG A 137 -4.86 -6.97 -12.54
CA ARG A 137 -4.43 -7.15 -13.95
C ARG A 137 -4.74 -5.95 -14.85
N ARG A 138 -5.84 -5.23 -14.59
CA ARG A 138 -6.24 -4.03 -15.34
C ARG A 138 -5.32 -2.83 -15.18
N PHE A 139 -4.36 -2.91 -14.25
CA PHE A 139 -3.31 -1.91 -14.05
C PHE A 139 -1.92 -2.43 -14.45
N GLY A 140 -1.85 -3.60 -15.10
CA GLY A 140 -0.60 -4.21 -15.56
C GLY A 140 0.11 -5.12 -14.54
N PHE A 141 -0.48 -5.36 -13.37
CA PHE A 141 0.09 -6.30 -12.41
C PHE A 141 -0.12 -7.75 -12.86
N SER A 142 0.89 -8.59 -12.67
CA SER A 142 0.81 -10.04 -12.88
C SER A 142 1.67 -10.79 -11.87
N ALA A 143 1.47 -12.11 -11.76
CA ALA A 143 2.24 -12.94 -10.83
C ALA A 143 3.65 -13.26 -11.36
N GLU A 144 3.82 -13.30 -12.68
CA GLU A 144 5.07 -13.68 -13.35
C GLU A 144 6.32 -12.92 -12.84
N PRO A 145 6.37 -11.58 -12.84
CA PRO A 145 7.56 -10.84 -12.40
C PRO A 145 7.82 -10.94 -10.89
N ALA A 146 6.87 -11.48 -10.12
CA ALA A 146 7.01 -11.66 -8.67
C ALA A 146 7.10 -13.14 -8.25
N ALA A 147 7.18 -14.08 -9.20
CA ALA A 147 7.11 -15.51 -8.95
C ALA A 147 8.23 -16.04 -8.03
N GLY A 148 9.42 -15.44 -8.10
CA GLY A 148 10.56 -15.77 -7.25
C GLY A 148 10.53 -15.12 -5.86
N LEU A 149 9.57 -14.23 -5.58
CA LEU A 149 9.55 -13.42 -4.37
C LEU A 149 8.68 -14.02 -3.27
N ALA A 150 9.05 -13.76 -2.03
CA ALA A 150 8.31 -14.19 -0.84
C ALA A 150 8.13 -13.07 0.18
N MET A 151 6.97 -13.07 0.85
CA MET A 151 6.67 -12.18 1.96
C MET A 151 7.24 -12.71 3.29
N PRO A 152 7.56 -11.84 4.26
CA PRO A 152 7.87 -12.28 5.61
C PRO A 152 6.58 -12.76 6.32
N GLY A 153 6.31 -14.06 6.20
CA GLY A 153 5.15 -14.73 6.80
C GLY A 153 4.17 -15.31 5.78
N PRO A 154 3.03 -15.86 6.24
CA PRO A 154 2.06 -16.53 5.36
C PRO A 154 1.45 -15.57 4.33
N PHE A 155 1.39 -16.03 3.08
CA PHE A 155 0.68 -15.38 1.98
C PHE A 155 0.29 -16.43 0.93
N GLU A 156 -0.70 -16.12 0.11
CA GLU A 156 -1.08 -16.95 -1.03
C GLU A 156 -0.19 -16.59 -2.23
N ARG A 157 0.59 -17.55 -2.75
CA ARG A 157 1.60 -17.25 -3.79
C ARG A 157 1.00 -16.60 -5.05
N HIS A 158 -0.14 -17.10 -5.52
CA HIS A 158 -0.81 -16.56 -6.72
C HIS A 158 -1.27 -15.10 -6.56
N ARG A 159 -1.32 -14.60 -5.32
CA ARG A 159 -1.70 -13.23 -4.98
C ARG A 159 -0.51 -12.29 -4.87
N MET A 160 0.72 -12.81 -4.94
CA MET A 160 1.93 -12.00 -5.01
C MET A 160 2.08 -11.50 -6.45
N LEU A 161 1.90 -10.20 -6.65
CA LEU A 161 1.89 -9.59 -7.98
C LEU A 161 2.97 -8.52 -8.06
N GLY A 162 3.52 -8.37 -9.26
CA GLY A 162 4.47 -7.32 -9.61
C GLY A 162 4.00 -6.53 -10.83
N LEU A 163 4.37 -5.26 -10.84
CA LEU A 163 4.28 -4.35 -11.97
C LEU A 163 5.66 -3.75 -12.19
N GLU A 164 6.22 -3.95 -13.38
CA GLU A 164 7.44 -3.27 -13.80
C GLU A 164 7.09 -1.89 -14.38
N LEU A 165 7.69 -0.84 -13.83
CA LEU A 165 7.60 0.54 -14.36
C LEU A 165 8.75 0.84 -15.33
N ALA A 166 9.82 0.07 -15.24
CA ALA A 166 10.91 0.00 -16.19
C ALA A 166 11.14 -1.47 -16.55
N GLU A 167 11.32 -1.77 -17.83
CA GLU A 167 11.51 -3.12 -18.33
C GLU A 167 12.63 -3.86 -17.58
N GLY A 168 12.36 -5.10 -17.17
CA GLY A 168 13.32 -5.96 -16.48
C GLY A 168 13.69 -5.49 -15.08
N ALA A 169 12.95 -4.57 -14.47
CA ALA A 169 13.21 -4.07 -13.12
C ALA A 169 13.13 -5.16 -12.03
N LEU A 170 12.45 -6.27 -12.28
CA LEU A 170 12.34 -7.42 -11.40
C LEU A 170 13.02 -8.68 -11.98
N ALA A 171 13.76 -8.54 -13.08
CA ALA A 171 14.49 -9.66 -13.69
C ALA A 171 15.45 -10.30 -12.69
N GLY A 172 15.31 -11.61 -12.48
CA GLY A 172 16.13 -12.38 -11.54
C GLY A 172 15.84 -12.09 -10.05
N ALA A 173 14.85 -11.26 -9.71
CA ALA A 173 14.51 -10.98 -8.33
C ALA A 173 13.91 -12.23 -7.66
N ALA A 174 14.60 -12.76 -6.66
CA ALA A 174 14.18 -13.95 -5.93
C ALA A 174 14.50 -13.84 -4.43
N GLY A 175 13.71 -14.51 -3.60
CA GLY A 175 13.88 -14.57 -2.16
C GLY A 175 12.98 -13.60 -1.39
N LEU A 176 13.41 -13.22 -0.19
CA LEU A 176 12.54 -12.49 0.74
C LEU A 176 12.48 -10.99 0.46
N ILE A 177 11.26 -10.45 0.47
CA ILE A 177 11.03 -9.01 0.46
C ILE A 177 11.41 -8.43 1.82
N ARG A 178 12.23 -7.37 1.81
CA ARG A 178 12.73 -6.72 3.03
C ARG A 178 12.32 -5.25 3.07
N PRO A 179 12.02 -4.69 4.25
CA PRO A 179 11.60 -3.30 4.35
C PRO A 179 12.82 -2.36 4.35
N THR A 180 12.82 -1.37 3.45
CA THR A 180 13.91 -0.38 3.30
C THR A 180 13.46 1.05 3.59
N GLY A 181 12.15 1.31 3.70
CA GLY A 181 11.59 2.65 3.89
C GLY A 181 12.06 3.39 5.14
N ARG A 182 12.01 4.72 5.10
CA ARG A 182 12.47 5.58 6.21
C ARG A 182 11.78 5.20 7.52
N ARG A 183 12.52 5.20 8.64
CA ARG A 183 11.94 4.94 9.96
C ARG A 183 11.11 6.14 10.43
N ALA A 184 9.95 5.87 11.00
CA ALA A 184 9.22 6.88 11.75
C ALA A 184 9.99 7.20 13.03
N PHE A 185 10.05 8.48 13.41
CA PHE A 185 10.70 8.88 14.64
C PHE A 185 9.96 8.24 15.83
N ASN A 186 10.68 7.52 16.69
CA ASN A 186 10.15 7.00 17.94
C ASN A 186 10.90 7.68 19.11
N PRO A 187 10.30 8.67 19.79
CA PRO A 187 10.94 9.35 20.92
C PRO A 187 11.27 8.41 22.09
N ALA A 188 10.60 7.26 22.22
CA ALA A 188 10.84 6.28 23.28
C ALA A 188 12.01 5.32 23.00
N ALA A 189 12.60 5.34 21.79
CA ALA A 189 13.63 4.38 21.38
C ALA A 189 15.07 4.74 21.81
N LYS A 190 15.26 5.69 22.74
CA LYS A 190 16.58 6.01 23.32
C LYS A 190 16.56 6.03 24.85
N ARG A 191 17.02 4.92 25.45
CA ARG A 191 18.07 4.97 26.48
C ARG A 191 19.03 3.81 26.18
N PRO A 192 20.31 4.05 25.82
CA PRO A 192 21.29 2.99 25.93
C PRO A 192 21.29 2.53 27.39
N ARG A 193 21.19 1.22 27.64
CA ARG A 193 21.46 0.66 28.98
C ARG A 193 22.87 1.12 29.34
N ALA A 194 22.99 1.89 30.42
CA ALA A 194 24.30 2.17 31.00
C ALA A 194 25.00 0.83 31.21
N ALA A 195 26.22 0.70 30.69
CA ALA A 195 27.06 -0.45 30.96
C ALA A 195 27.19 -0.57 32.48
N SER A 196 26.66 -1.67 33.02
CA SER A 196 26.97 -2.14 34.36
C SER A 196 28.47 -2.39 34.39
N GLY A 197 29.24 -1.40 34.84
CA GLY A 197 30.66 -1.54 35.09
C GLY A 197 30.84 -2.59 36.17
N ALA A 198 31.28 -3.78 35.77
CA ALA A 198 31.86 -4.74 36.68
C ALA A 198 33.15 -4.13 37.24
N ALA A 199 33.10 -3.63 38.47
CA ALA A 199 34.30 -3.40 39.27
C ALA A 199 34.72 -4.75 39.86
N ASN A 200 35.55 -5.49 39.12
CA ASN A 200 36.50 -6.43 39.69
C ASN A 200 37.79 -5.65 39.95
N GLY A 201 38.28 -5.65 41.19
CA GLY A 201 39.58 -5.10 41.55
C GLY A 201 39.84 -5.18 43.05
N ALA A 202 40.72 -6.10 43.42
CA ALA A 202 41.01 -6.55 44.79
C ALA A 202 41.92 -5.61 45.61
N SER A 203 42.01 -5.92 46.91
CA SER A 203 43.18 -5.87 47.83
C SER A 203 42.94 -5.03 49.09
N PHE A 204 42.75 -5.66 50.25
CA PHE A 204 43.78 -5.98 51.26
C PHE A 204 43.25 -7.08 52.19
#